data_AF-A0A3D4D5T8-F1
#
_entry.id   AF-A0A3D4D5T8-F1
#
_cell.length_a   1.000
_cell.length_b   1.000
_cell.length_c   1.000
_cell.angle_alpha   90.00
_cell.angle_beta   90.00
_cell.angle_gamma   90.00
#
_symmetry.space_group_name_H-M   'P 1'
#
loop_
_entity.id
_entity.type
_entity.pdbx_description
1 polymer ?
#
loop_
_entity_poly.entity_id
_entity_poly.type
_entity_poly.pdbx_seq_one_letter_code
_entity_poly.pdbx_strand_id
1 'polypeptide(L)'
;MQRAKELLTVLADGVDPLTGEVLPDDHVCNKGEIVRALHCAVEELSRRRKKPLPENNGKPWTEELDDELCRLFDGGMKKKDLCTHFGRTSGAIESRLERLGKL
;
A
#
# COMPACT_ATOMS: atom_id res chain seq x y z
N MET A 1 5.15 9.38 -6.83
CA MET A 1 4.57 8.52 -7.88
C MET A 1 3.48 9.23 -8.68
N GLN A 2 2.66 10.10 -8.07
CA GLN A 2 1.60 10.84 -8.77
C GLN A 2 2.09 11.61 -10.02
N ARG A 3 3.15 12.42 -9.89
CA ARG A 3 3.71 13.16 -11.02
C ARG A 3 4.23 12.25 -12.16
N ALA A 4 4.88 11.14 -11.83
CA ALA A 4 5.38 10.20 -12.83
C ALA A 4 4.23 9.55 -13.61
N LYS A 5 3.13 9.23 -12.92
CA LYS A 5 1.91 8.72 -13.55
C LYS A 5 1.33 9.73 -14.53
N GLU A 6 1.18 10.99 -14.12
CA GLU A 6 0.67 12.06 -14.98
C GLU A 6 1.50 12.23 -16.25
N LEU A 7 2.83 12.32 -16.13
CA LEU A 7 3.73 12.47 -17.27
C LEU A 7 3.62 11.29 -18.24
N LEU A 8 3.57 10.06 -17.73
CA LEU A 8 3.47 8.86 -18.56
C LEU A 8 2.10 8.70 -19.21
N THR A 9 1.01 9.15 -18.56
CA THR A 9 -0.33 9.18 -19.17
C THR A 9 -0.35 10.14 -20.37
N VAL A 10 0.08 11.39 -20.17
CA VAL A 10 0.12 12.40 -21.24
C VAL A 10 1.00 11.93 -22.40
N LEU A 11 2.15 11.32 -22.10
CA LEU A 11 3.04 10.76 -23.11
C LEU A 11 2.42 9.61 -23.90
N ALA A 12 1.63 8.76 -23.25
CA ALA A 12 0.97 7.64 -23.89
C ALA A 12 -0.24 8.05 -24.76
N ASP A 13 -0.86 9.19 -24.41
CA ASP A 13 -1.87 9.86 -25.23
C ASP A 13 -1.27 10.58 -26.45
N GLY A 14 0.06 10.48 -26.64
CA GLY A 14 0.78 11.04 -27.79
C GLY A 14 1.07 12.54 -27.65
N VAL A 15 1.20 13.04 -26.43
CA VAL A 15 1.45 14.45 -26.13
C VAL A 15 2.76 14.60 -25.36
N ASP A 16 3.59 15.60 -25.71
CA ASP A 16 4.77 15.93 -24.93
C ASP A 16 4.31 16.42 -23.53
N PRO A 17 4.71 15.74 -22.44
CA PRO A 17 4.21 16.02 -21.11
C PRO A 17 4.82 17.29 -20.47
N LEU A 18 5.79 17.93 -21.13
CA LEU A 18 6.43 19.17 -20.70
C LEU A 18 5.93 20.38 -21.50
N THR A 19 5.69 20.22 -22.80
CA THR A 19 5.25 21.33 -23.67
C THR A 19 3.75 21.33 -23.94
N GLY A 20 3.08 20.17 -23.84
CA GLY A 20 1.66 20.01 -24.19
C GLY A 20 1.41 19.88 -25.70
N GLU A 21 2.46 19.76 -26.51
CA GLU A 21 2.36 19.62 -27.96
C GLU A 21 2.04 18.17 -28.36
N VAL A 22 1.27 17.99 -29.43
CA VAL A 22 1.00 16.66 -30.00
C VAL A 22 2.27 16.14 -30.67
N LEU A 23 2.64 14.90 -30.35
CA LEU A 23 3.79 14.23 -30.92
C LEU A 23 3.51 13.79 -32.38
N PRO A 24 4.50 13.86 -33.27
CA PRO A 24 4.37 13.35 -34.64
C PRO A 24 3.98 11.87 -34.69
N ASP A 25 3.25 11.45 -35.73
CA ASP A 25 2.77 10.06 -35.88
C ASP A 25 3.91 9.02 -35.93
N ASP A 26 5.08 9.39 -36.46
CA ASP A 26 6.25 8.51 -36.56
C ASP A 26 7.12 8.48 -35.29
N HIS A 27 6.78 9.32 -34.30
CA HIS A 27 7.46 9.39 -33.02
C HIS A 27 7.37 8.05 -32.28
N VAL A 28 8.46 7.64 -31.61
CA VAL A 28 8.55 6.33 -30.95
C VAL A 28 7.43 6.10 -29.93
N CYS A 29 6.99 7.14 -29.22
CA CYS A 29 5.91 7.06 -28.23
C CYS A 29 4.54 6.76 -28.86
N ASN A 30 4.33 7.08 -30.13
CA ASN A 30 3.09 6.80 -30.86
C ASN A 30 3.08 5.40 -31.52
N LYS A 31 4.19 4.65 -31.45
CA LYS A 31 4.22 3.27 -31.93
C LYS A 31 3.36 2.40 -31.01
N GLY A 32 2.45 1.61 -31.59
CA GLY A 32 1.44 0.88 -30.82
C GLY A 32 1.98 -0.01 -29.68
N GLU A 33 3.15 -0.64 -29.83
CA GLU A 33 3.79 -1.39 -28.75
C GLU A 33 4.25 -0.50 -27.59
N ILE A 34 4.75 0.70 -27.90
CA ILE A 34 5.22 1.66 -26.91
C ILE A 34 4.04 2.28 -26.17
N VAL A 35 2.97 2.66 -26.88
CA VAL A 35 1.71 3.12 -26.25
C VAL A 35 1.20 2.08 -25.25
N ARG A 36 1.13 0.80 -25.65
CA ARG A 36 0.73 -0.30 -24.77
C ARG A 36 1.65 -0.42 -23.55
N ALA A 37 2.96 -0.34 -23.74
CA ALA A 37 3.93 -0.42 -22.66
C ALA A 37 3.78 0.75 -21.68
N LEU A 38 3.56 1.97 -22.17
CA LEU A 38 3.34 3.16 -21.34
C LEU A 38 2.04 3.03 -20.53
N HIS A 39 0.94 2.59 -21.14
CA HIS A 39 -0.33 2.34 -20.42
C HIS A 39 -0.17 1.27 -19.34
N CYS A 40 0.56 0.19 -19.63
CA CYS A 40 0.88 -0.84 -18.64
C CYS A 40 1.68 -0.25 -17.46
N ALA A 41 2.67 0.60 -17.73
CA ALA A 41 3.44 1.28 -16.69
C ALA A 41 2.57 2.22 -15.83
N VAL A 42 1.65 2.98 -16.45
CA VAL A 42 0.68 3.84 -15.74
C VAL A 42 -0.24 3.02 -14.83
N GLU A 43 -0.72 1.86 -15.30
CA GLU A 43 -1.53 0.95 -14.50
C GLU A 43 -0.74 0.41 -13.31
N GLU A 44 0.48 -0.07 -13.53
CA GLU A 44 1.32 -0.62 -12.47
C GLU A 44 1.69 0.44 -11.42
N LEU A 45 1.96 1.68 -11.84
CA LEU A 45 2.16 2.81 -10.92
C LEU A 45 0.90 3.15 -10.09
N SER A 46 -0.29 2.76 -10.58
CA SER A 46 -1.55 2.91 -9.85
C SER A 46 -1.79 1.79 -8.84
N ARG A 47 -1.07 0.66 -8.96
CA ARG A 47 -1.23 -0.46 -8.04
C ARG A 47 -0.58 -0.11 -6.71
N ARG A 48 -1.39 -0.18 -5.64
CA ARG A 48 -0.86 -0.11 -4.29
C ARG A 48 0.00 -1.35 -4.07
N ARG A 49 1.30 -1.17 -3.88
CA ARG A 49 2.18 -2.26 -3.42
C ARG A 49 1.55 -2.88 -2.17
N LYS A 50 1.16 -4.15 -2.26
CA LYS A 50 0.71 -4.90 -1.09
C LYS A 50 1.90 -4.99 -0.15
N LYS A 51 1.81 -4.36 1.01
CA LYS A 51 2.78 -4.59 2.07
C LYS A 51 2.69 -6.08 2.44
N PRO A 52 3.82 -6.76 2.70
CA PRO A 52 3.76 -8.09 3.25
C PRO A 52 2.92 -8.06 4.53
N LEU A 53 2.02 -9.02 4.66
CA LEU A 53 1.18 -9.14 5.84
C LEU A 53 2.07 -9.53 7.03
N PRO A 54 1.78 -9.03 8.25
CA PRO A 54 2.45 -9.50 9.45
C PRO A 54 2.29 -11.02 9.64
N GLU A 55 3.26 -11.65 10.29
CA GLU A 55 3.35 -13.11 10.46
C GLU A 55 2.07 -13.76 11.02
N ASN A 56 1.39 -13.07 11.94
CA ASN A 56 0.21 -13.58 12.63
C ASN A 56 -1.09 -12.97 12.09
N ASN A 57 -1.07 -12.40 10.88
CA ASN A 57 -2.26 -11.86 10.23
C ASN A 57 -3.31 -12.97 10.01
N GLY A 58 -4.49 -12.83 10.61
CA GLY A 58 -5.60 -13.79 10.50
C GLY A 58 -5.49 -15.02 11.39
N LYS A 59 -4.37 -15.22 12.11
CA LYS A 59 -4.29 -16.28 13.12
C LYS A 59 -5.26 -15.99 14.27
N PRO A 60 -5.87 -17.00 14.90
CA PRO A 60 -6.76 -16.79 16.04
C PRO A 60 -6.02 -16.16 17.23
N TRP A 61 -6.76 -15.48 18.11
CA TRP A 61 -6.29 -15.09 19.44
C TRP A 61 -6.58 -16.24 20.40
N THR A 62 -5.59 -16.63 21.20
CA THR A 62 -5.77 -17.59 22.30
C THR A 62 -5.92 -16.82 23.60
N GLU A 63 -6.38 -17.48 24.65
CA GLU A 63 -6.52 -16.87 25.97
C GLU A 63 -5.15 -16.38 26.50
N GLU A 64 -4.07 -17.13 26.26
CA GLU A 64 -2.73 -16.74 26.68
C GLU A 64 -2.25 -15.47 25.98
N LEU A 65 -2.57 -15.31 24.69
CA LEU A 65 -2.24 -14.11 23.93
C LEU A 65 -3.08 -12.91 24.38
N ASP A 66 -4.32 -13.11 24.82
CA ASP A 66 -5.15 -12.05 25.37
C ASP A 66 -4.64 -11.57 26.73
N ASP A 67 -4.27 -12.50 27.60
CA ASP A 67 -3.69 -12.20 28.90
C ASP A 67 -2.37 -11.44 28.75
N GLU A 68 -1.52 -11.88 27.82
CA GLU A 68 -0.27 -11.19 27.51
C GLU A 68 -0.53 -9.79 26.93
N LEU A 69 -1.47 -9.66 25.99
CA LEU A 69 -1.85 -8.38 25.39
C LEU A 69 -2.34 -7.40 26.45
N CYS A 70 -3.23 -7.85 27.34
CA CYS A 70 -3.74 -7.06 28.45
C CYS A 70 -2.60 -6.58 29.35
N ARG A 71 -1.74 -7.51 29.79
CA ARG A 71 -0.62 -7.21 30.69
C ARG A 71 0.35 -6.18 30.08
N LEU A 72 0.71 -6.34 28.81
CA LEU A 72 1.63 -5.42 28.13
C LEU A 72 1.00 -4.05 27.89
N PHE A 73 -0.29 -4.01 27.52
CA PHE A 73 -1.02 -2.76 27.32
C PHE A 73 -1.22 -1.97 28.61
N ASP A 74 -1.67 -2.64 29.68
CA ASP A 74 -1.81 -2.03 31.02
C ASP A 74 -0.45 -1.57 31.59
N GLY A 75 0.63 -2.28 31.21
CA GLY A 75 2.01 -1.89 31.49
C GLY A 75 2.51 -0.68 30.70
N GLY A 76 1.66 -0.07 29.86
CA GLY A 76 1.97 1.14 29.10
C GLY A 76 2.73 0.92 27.79
N MET A 77 2.82 -0.34 27.32
CA MET A 77 3.44 -0.61 26.01
C MET A 77 2.64 0.08 24.89
N LYS A 78 3.34 0.79 24.00
CA LYS A 78 2.69 1.54 22.92
C LYS A 78 2.11 0.58 21.89
N LYS A 79 0.99 0.96 21.27
CA LYS A 79 0.31 0.19 20.21
C LYS A 79 1.27 -0.28 19.10
N LYS A 80 2.23 0.56 18.70
CA LYS A 80 3.23 0.21 17.68
C LYS A 80 4.11 -0.97 18.11
N ASP A 81 4.55 -0.97 19.37
CA ASP A 81 5.42 -2.00 19.91
C ASP A 81 4.64 -3.31 20.11
N LEU A 82 3.36 -3.23 20.50
CA LEU A 82 2.44 -4.37 20.53
C LEU A 82 2.26 -5.00 19.13
N CYS A 83 2.11 -4.19 18.08
CA CYS A 83 2.02 -4.71 16.70
C CYS A 83 3.26 -5.52 16.32
N THR A 84 4.44 -5.02 16.68
CA THR A 84 5.70 -5.70 16.42
C THR A 84 5.82 -6.98 17.26
N HIS A 85 5.53 -6.91 18.57
CA HIS A 85 5.61 -8.05 19.49
C HIS A 85 4.72 -9.21 19.06
N PHE A 86 3.45 -8.93 18.76
CA PHE A 86 2.49 -9.97 18.35
C PHE A 86 2.56 -10.30 16.86
N GLY A 87 3.37 -9.60 16.06
CA GLY A 87 3.41 -9.78 14.61
C GLY A 87 2.04 -9.57 13.96
N ARG A 88 1.31 -8.53 14.37
CA ARG A 88 -0.07 -8.22 13.93
C ARG A 88 -0.22 -6.77 13.48
N THR A 89 -1.28 -6.49 12.72
CA THR A 89 -1.59 -5.13 12.26
C THR A 89 -2.15 -4.28 13.42
N SER A 90 -2.04 -2.96 13.30
CA SER A 90 -2.63 -2.02 14.28
C SER A 90 -4.13 -2.25 14.48
N GLY A 91 -4.88 -2.46 13.40
CA GLY A 91 -6.32 -2.73 13.49
C GLY A 91 -6.64 -4.06 14.20
N ALA A 92 -5.79 -5.08 14.05
CA ALA A 92 -5.97 -6.34 14.75
C ALA A 92 -5.68 -6.23 16.26
N ILE A 93 -4.68 -5.43 16.66
CA ILE A 93 -4.40 -5.13 18.07
C ILE A 93 -5.54 -4.30 18.67
N GLU A 94 -5.95 -3.22 17.99
CA GLU A 94 -6.98 -2.30 18.46
C GLU A 94 -8.34 -2.99 18.64
N SER A 95 -8.80 -3.69 17.61
CA SER A 95 -10.06 -4.45 17.68
C SER A 95 -10.03 -5.52 18.78
N ARG A 96 -8.86 -6.10 19.07
CA ARG A 96 -8.76 -7.07 20.16
C ARG A 96 -8.82 -6.39 21.53
N LEU A 97 -8.13 -5.28 21.72
CA LEU A 97 -8.20 -4.49 22.96
C LEU A 97 -9.62 -3.98 23.24
N GLU A 98 -10.36 -3.52 22.22
CA GLU A 98 -11.78 -3.14 22.35
C GLU A 98 -12.63 -4.34 22.81
N ARG A 99 -12.44 -5.52 22.21
CA ARG A 99 -13.15 -6.75 22.62
C ARG A 99 -12.82 -7.22 24.03
N LEU A 100 -11.63 -6.86 24.53
CA LEU A 100 -11.17 -7.14 25.90
C LEU A 100 -11.51 -6.00 26.88
N GLY A 101 -12.18 -4.93 26.43
CA GLY A 101 -12.57 -3.79 27.27
C GLY A 101 -11.40 -2.91 27.76
N LYS A 102 -10.29 -2.90 27.02
CA LYS A 102 -9.08 -2.11 27.33
C LYS A 102 -9.05 -0.72 26.67
N LEU A 103 -9.88 -0.53 25.64
CA LEU A 103 -10.11 0.71 24.90
C LEU A 103 -11.61 1.01 24.91
#